data_AF-A0A9X6V930-F1
#
_entry.id   AF-A0A9X6V930-F1
#
_cell.length_a   1.000
_cell.length_b   1.000
_cell.length_c   1.000
_cell.angle_alpha   90.00
_cell.angle_beta   90.00
_cell.angle_gamma   90.00
#
_symmetry.space_group_name_H-M   'P 1'
#
loop_
_entity.id
_entity.type
_entity.pdbx_description
1 polymer ?
#
loop_
_entity_poly.entity_id
_entity_poly.type
_entity_poly.pdbx_seq_one_letter_code
_entity_poly.pdbx_strand_id
1 'polypeptide(L)'
;MVVCYMGKNYSVDRDSRGRYRHSYVFMRGATVDIKLLNHDELLTGKISTIEEYYCVLDVKGDGEPYQVTVNFAEVKYIKHKEFLTVEERSPKFSEEDKKTSFVFQIGERIGCSFKDGKGIKGVLIAEGAYYLYIKTDKGNYYSIMKRALSYIAHTKHDPLLETNDFYTEEMKLAGHNKPTEYVFAVGDHITVYFASGKKLSGLVLDESKYWVLLQSEKLQITVLKGSYSYFKHEVYESKPYLYVSNKRLKKTLRNEK
;
A
#
# COMPACT_ATOMS: atom_id res chain seq x y z
N MET A 1 -20.01 38.52 -14.90
CA MET A 1 -18.89 37.63 -15.26
C MET A 1 -18.17 37.27 -13.97
N VAL A 2 -18.44 36.10 -13.41
CA VAL A 2 -17.80 35.68 -12.14
C VAL A 2 -16.38 35.24 -12.50
N VAL A 3 -15.41 36.06 -12.16
CA VAL A 3 -14.00 35.71 -12.25
C VAL A 3 -13.72 34.75 -11.10
N CYS A 4 -13.67 33.45 -11.38
CA CYS A 4 -13.16 32.47 -10.45
C CYS A 4 -11.67 32.76 -10.25
N TYR A 5 -11.32 33.41 -9.13
CA TYR A 5 -9.94 33.52 -8.70
C TYR A 5 -9.41 32.10 -8.51
N MET A 6 -8.49 31.68 -9.39
CA MET A 6 -7.67 30.51 -9.13
C MET A 6 -6.95 30.76 -7.81
N GLY A 7 -7.37 30.07 -6.75
CA GLY A 7 -6.72 30.14 -5.46
C GLY A 7 -5.23 29.97 -5.63
N LYS A 8 -4.42 30.74 -4.89
CA LYS A 8 -2.96 30.63 -4.89
C LYS A 8 -2.61 29.14 -4.75
N ASN A 9 -2.14 28.53 -5.84
CA ASN A 9 -1.74 27.14 -5.86
C ASN A 9 -0.78 26.93 -4.70
N TYR A 10 -1.18 26.15 -3.70
CA TYR A 10 -0.19 25.61 -2.78
C TYR A 10 0.89 24.91 -3.62
N SER A 11 2.14 24.95 -3.19
CA SER A 11 3.21 24.08 -3.70
C SER A 11 3.00 22.60 -3.31
N VAL A 12 1.74 22.18 -3.17
CA VAL A 12 1.29 20.80 -2.93
C VAL A 12 1.61 19.92 -4.11
N ASP A 13 1.75 20.49 -5.31
CA ASP A 13 2.13 19.71 -6.48
C ASP A 13 3.57 19.27 -6.41
N ARG A 14 4.54 20.09 -5.95
CA ARG A 14 5.96 19.77 -6.10
C ARG A 14 6.77 19.88 -4.82
N ASP A 15 7.70 18.96 -4.61
CA ASP A 15 8.57 18.97 -3.45
C ASP A 15 9.72 19.94 -3.61
N SER A 16 10.57 20.04 -2.59
CA SER A 16 11.76 20.91 -2.65
C SER A 16 12.73 20.55 -3.79
N ARG A 17 12.53 19.41 -4.46
CA ARG A 17 13.28 18.94 -5.62
C ARG A 17 12.48 19.04 -6.92
N GLY A 18 11.30 19.66 -6.90
CA GLY A 18 10.44 19.82 -8.08
C GLY A 18 9.64 18.56 -8.47
N ARG A 19 9.63 17.50 -7.63
CA ARG A 19 8.94 16.21 -7.85
C ARG A 19 7.50 16.29 -7.42
N TYR A 20 6.57 15.56 -8.03
CA TYR A 20 5.17 15.70 -7.62
C TYR A 20 4.90 15.15 -6.19
N ARG A 21 4.65 16.00 -5.17
CA ARG A 21 4.51 15.58 -3.74
C ARG A 21 3.34 14.64 -3.50
N HIS A 22 2.23 14.86 -4.20
CA HIS A 22 0.95 14.16 -3.98
C HIS A 22 0.46 13.51 -5.28
N SER A 23 1.36 12.92 -6.05
CA SER A 23 1.03 12.16 -7.25
C SER A 23 0.36 10.82 -6.90
N TYR A 24 -0.80 10.93 -6.28
CA TYR A 24 -1.80 9.90 -6.30
C TYR A 24 -2.18 9.70 -7.76
N VAL A 25 -1.75 8.58 -8.34
CA VAL A 25 -2.61 7.76 -9.20
C VAL A 25 -2.97 8.33 -10.60
N PHE A 26 -2.76 9.62 -10.88
CA PHE A 26 -3.21 10.26 -12.11
C PHE A 26 -2.54 11.60 -12.42
N MET A 27 -2.86 12.16 -13.59
CA MET A 27 -2.40 13.47 -14.04
C MET A 27 -3.59 14.40 -14.21
N ARG A 28 -3.47 15.65 -13.74
CA ARG A 28 -4.44 16.69 -14.07
C ARG A 28 -4.60 16.76 -15.60
N GLY A 29 -5.84 16.80 -16.05
CA GLY A 29 -6.21 16.78 -17.45
C GLY A 29 -6.36 15.39 -18.07
N ALA A 30 -6.01 14.31 -17.36
CA ALA A 30 -6.25 12.95 -17.84
C ALA A 30 -7.73 12.56 -17.68
N THR A 31 -8.26 11.86 -18.68
CA THR A 31 -9.53 11.15 -18.57
C THR A 31 -9.31 9.81 -17.89
N VAL A 32 -10.11 9.53 -16.86
CA VAL A 32 -10.00 8.33 -16.03
C VAL A 32 -11.39 7.74 -15.76
N ASP A 33 -11.40 6.46 -15.39
CA ASP A 33 -12.57 5.80 -14.84
C ASP A 33 -12.32 5.44 -13.36
N ILE A 34 -13.12 5.99 -12.44
CA ILE A 34 -12.99 5.76 -11.00
C ILE A 34 -14.07 4.81 -10.50
N LYS A 35 -13.66 3.72 -9.85
CA LYS A 35 -14.55 2.79 -9.15
C LYS A 35 -14.50 3.05 -7.65
N LEU A 36 -15.66 3.23 -7.02
CA LEU A 36 -15.77 3.39 -5.56
C LEU A 36 -16.07 2.05 -4.87
N LEU A 37 -15.82 1.98 -3.55
CA LEU A 37 -15.95 0.77 -2.74
C LEU A 37 -17.38 0.21 -2.68
N ASN A 38 -18.38 1.09 -2.55
CA ASN A 38 -19.78 0.74 -2.30
C ASN A 38 -20.75 1.28 -3.36
N HIS A 39 -20.22 1.63 -4.54
CA HIS A 39 -21.04 2.09 -5.65
C HIS A 39 -20.81 1.21 -6.87
N ASP A 40 -21.89 0.77 -7.50
CA ASP A 40 -21.82 -0.09 -8.69
C ASP A 40 -21.42 0.67 -9.95
N GLU A 41 -21.68 1.97 -9.97
CA GLU A 41 -21.33 2.84 -11.07
C GLU A 41 -19.82 3.09 -11.17
N LEU A 42 -19.40 3.43 -12.38
CA LEU A 42 -18.04 3.83 -12.71
C LEU A 42 -18.08 5.31 -13.10
N LEU A 43 -17.33 6.14 -12.38
CA LEU A 43 -17.28 7.56 -12.64
C LEU A 43 -16.23 7.84 -13.72
N THR A 44 -16.68 8.24 -14.91
CA THR A 44 -15.78 8.60 -16.01
C THR A 44 -15.71 10.11 -16.15
N GLY A 45 -14.51 10.67 -16.12
CA GLY A 45 -14.34 12.11 -16.22
C GLY A 45 -12.89 12.54 -16.42
N LYS A 46 -12.70 13.83 -16.71
CA LYS A 46 -11.37 14.45 -16.82
C LYS A 46 -10.99 15.06 -15.48
N ILE A 47 -9.81 14.74 -14.96
CA ILE A 47 -9.38 15.28 -13.67
C ILE A 47 -9.05 16.77 -13.80
N SER A 48 -9.79 17.62 -13.11
CA SER A 48 -9.55 19.07 -13.07
C SER A 48 -8.69 19.48 -11.88
N THR A 49 -8.92 18.89 -10.71
CA THR A 49 -8.22 19.22 -9.46
C THR A 49 -7.77 17.97 -8.72
N ILE A 50 -6.63 18.07 -8.03
CA ILE A 50 -6.07 17.02 -7.18
C ILE A 50 -5.65 17.70 -5.88
N GLU A 51 -6.18 17.22 -4.77
CA GLU A 51 -5.86 17.66 -3.42
C GLU A 51 -5.36 16.46 -2.60
N GLU A 52 -4.98 16.70 -1.34
CA GLU A 52 -4.40 15.66 -0.47
C GLU A 52 -5.32 14.45 -0.27
N TYR A 53 -6.63 14.68 -0.17
CA TYR A 53 -7.63 13.66 0.19
C TYR A 53 -8.67 13.39 -0.89
N TYR A 54 -8.72 14.20 -1.94
CA TYR A 54 -9.74 14.09 -2.98
C TYR A 54 -9.24 14.57 -4.34
N CYS A 55 -9.95 14.19 -5.38
CA CYS A 55 -9.83 14.80 -6.70
C CYS A 55 -11.19 15.33 -7.18
N VAL A 56 -11.17 16.19 -8.19
CA VAL A 56 -12.36 16.67 -8.89
C VAL A 56 -12.32 16.19 -10.33
N LEU A 57 -13.43 15.63 -10.78
CA LEU A 57 -13.66 15.20 -12.16
C LEU A 57 -14.63 16.17 -12.85
N ASP A 58 -14.25 16.63 -14.04
CA ASP A 58 -15.17 17.23 -14.99
C ASP A 58 -15.83 16.08 -15.78
N VAL A 59 -17.14 15.90 -15.60
CA VAL A 59 -17.92 14.84 -16.23
C VAL A 59 -18.75 15.43 -17.38
N LYS A 60 -18.62 14.81 -18.55
CA LYS A 60 -19.45 15.10 -19.71
C LYS A 60 -20.48 13.97 -19.84
N GLY A 61 -21.69 14.21 -19.35
CA GLY A 61 -22.82 13.31 -19.53
C GLY A 61 -23.67 13.70 -20.75
N ASP A 62 -24.82 13.04 -20.90
CA ASP A 62 -25.80 13.36 -21.96
C ASP A 62 -26.52 14.71 -21.74
N GLY A 63 -26.38 15.29 -20.54
CA GLY A 63 -26.89 16.61 -20.17
C GLY A 63 -25.77 17.65 -19.98
N GLU A 64 -26.06 18.68 -19.19
CA GLU A 64 -25.09 19.74 -18.90
C GLU A 64 -23.84 19.18 -18.18
N PRO A 65 -22.63 19.66 -18.52
CA PRO A 65 -21.41 19.30 -17.83
C PRO A 65 -21.50 19.60 -16.33
N TYR A 66 -21.03 18.67 -15.51
CA TYR A 66 -20.98 18.84 -14.06
C TYR A 66 -19.65 18.36 -13.50
N GLN A 67 -19.40 18.69 -12.23
CA GLN A 67 -18.20 18.29 -11.51
C GLN A 67 -18.54 17.29 -10.41
N VAL A 68 -17.65 16.31 -10.22
CA VAL A 68 -17.74 15.32 -9.14
C VAL A 68 -16.48 15.39 -8.30
N THR A 69 -16.65 15.67 -7.00
CA THR A 69 -15.56 15.59 -6.03
C THR A 69 -15.51 14.19 -5.44
N VAL A 70 -14.38 13.51 -5.57
CA VAL A 70 -14.19 12.12 -5.17
C VAL A 70 -13.16 12.01 -4.06
N ASN A 71 -13.57 11.49 -2.91
CA ASN A 71 -12.68 11.23 -1.78
C ASN A 71 -11.86 9.94 -2.01
N PHE A 72 -10.53 10.02 -1.89
CA PHE A 72 -9.62 8.88 -2.05
C PHE A 72 -9.85 7.75 -1.06
N ALA A 73 -10.39 8.06 0.11
CA ALA A 73 -10.80 7.08 1.12
C ALA A 73 -11.81 6.05 0.59
N GLU A 74 -12.65 6.48 -0.36
CA GLU A 74 -13.76 5.70 -0.91
C GLU A 74 -13.44 5.09 -2.28
N VAL A 75 -12.28 5.44 -2.84
CA VAL A 75 -11.82 4.90 -4.12
C VAL A 75 -11.35 3.47 -3.95
N LYS A 76 -11.87 2.59 -4.80
CA LYS A 76 -11.43 1.20 -4.94
C LYS A 76 -10.23 1.09 -5.87
N TYR A 77 -10.41 1.57 -7.10
CA TYR A 77 -9.35 1.67 -8.10
C TYR A 77 -9.69 2.76 -9.11
N ILE A 78 -8.67 3.19 -9.82
CA ILE A 78 -8.79 4.12 -10.93
C ILE A 78 -8.17 3.45 -12.15
N LYS A 79 -8.97 3.31 -13.21
CA LYS A 79 -8.53 2.81 -14.51
C LYS A 79 -8.16 4.01 -15.37
N HIS A 80 -7.03 3.90 -16.05
CA HIS A 80 -6.50 4.98 -16.87
C HIS A 80 -5.64 4.43 -18.02
N LYS A 81 -5.15 5.31 -18.89
CA LYS A 81 -4.09 4.97 -19.86
C LYS A 81 -2.77 4.81 -19.13
N GLU A 82 -1.77 4.21 -19.78
CA GLU A 82 -0.42 4.14 -19.21
C GLU A 82 0.09 5.53 -18.84
N PHE A 83 0.52 5.67 -17.59
CA PHE A 83 1.20 6.85 -17.08
C PHE A 83 2.63 6.50 -16.72
N LEU A 84 3.53 7.47 -16.94
CA LEU A 84 4.86 7.46 -16.33
C LEU A 84 4.70 7.42 -14.81
N THR A 85 5.55 6.67 -14.13
CA THR A 85 5.59 6.63 -12.66
C THR A 85 6.02 7.98 -12.07
N VAL A 86 5.89 8.14 -10.76
CA VAL A 86 6.28 9.40 -10.08
C VAL A 86 7.78 9.61 -10.19
N GLU A 87 8.50 8.52 -10.00
CA GLU A 87 9.94 8.40 -10.07
C GLU A 87 10.40 8.78 -11.49
N GLU A 88 9.81 8.21 -12.54
CA GLU A 88 10.17 8.51 -13.94
C GLU A 88 9.86 9.94 -14.38
N ARG A 89 8.90 10.62 -13.73
CA ARG A 89 8.64 12.05 -13.97
C ARG A 89 9.67 12.95 -13.28
N SER A 90 10.50 12.40 -12.41
CA SER A 90 11.53 13.14 -11.69
C SER A 90 12.70 13.45 -12.61
N PRO A 91 13.18 14.71 -12.68
CA PRO A 91 14.36 15.05 -13.48
C PRO A 91 15.66 14.42 -12.97
N LYS A 92 15.63 13.80 -11.78
CA LYS A 92 16.76 13.13 -11.11
C LYS A 92 16.53 11.63 -10.93
N PHE A 93 15.66 11.05 -11.73
CA PHE A 93 15.36 9.62 -11.66
C PHE A 93 16.62 8.76 -11.83
N SER A 94 16.75 7.76 -10.97
CA SER A 94 17.69 6.65 -11.10
C SER A 94 16.92 5.33 -10.95
N GLU A 95 17.41 4.24 -11.55
CA GLU A 95 16.76 2.92 -11.40
C GLU A 95 16.72 2.45 -9.94
N GLU A 96 17.63 2.93 -9.08
CA GLU A 96 17.61 2.66 -7.64
C GLU A 96 16.41 3.29 -6.91
N ASP A 97 15.73 4.26 -7.52
CA ASP A 97 14.50 4.86 -7.01
C ASP A 97 13.29 3.93 -7.22
N LYS A 98 13.37 2.93 -8.11
CA LYS A 98 12.33 1.90 -8.29
C LYS A 98 12.43 0.86 -7.19
N LYS A 99 11.95 1.21 -6.00
CA LYS A 99 11.86 0.32 -4.84
C LYS A 99 10.45 0.31 -4.27
N THR A 100 10.12 -0.80 -3.63
CA THR A 100 8.87 -0.96 -2.88
C THR A 100 9.18 -0.88 -1.39
N SER A 101 8.22 -0.40 -0.62
CA SER A 101 8.21 -0.44 0.85
C SER A 101 7.64 -1.76 1.41
N PHE A 102 7.35 -2.71 0.51
CA PHE A 102 6.72 -4.00 0.78
C PHE A 102 7.59 -5.14 0.25
N VAL A 103 7.25 -6.37 0.63
CA VAL A 103 8.04 -7.58 0.33
C VAL A 103 8.09 -7.96 -1.15
N PHE A 104 7.24 -7.39 -1.99
CA PHE A 104 7.17 -7.68 -3.44
C PHE A 104 7.99 -6.69 -4.27
N GLN A 105 8.38 -7.05 -5.49
CA GLN A 105 9.24 -6.23 -6.35
C GLN A 105 8.48 -5.58 -7.51
N ILE A 106 9.00 -4.46 -8.04
CA ILE A 106 8.52 -3.90 -9.31
C ILE A 106 8.74 -4.91 -10.44
N GLY A 107 7.76 -5.07 -11.32
CA GLY A 107 7.73 -6.09 -12.37
C GLY A 107 7.12 -7.42 -11.94
N GLU A 108 6.80 -7.60 -10.66
CA GLU A 108 6.20 -8.84 -10.17
C GLU A 108 4.71 -8.95 -10.50
N ARG A 109 4.25 -10.18 -10.78
CA ARG A 109 2.82 -10.48 -10.87
C ARG A 109 2.20 -10.62 -9.47
N ILE A 110 1.25 -9.74 -9.17
CA ILE A 110 0.50 -9.71 -7.91
C ILE A 110 -1.00 -9.90 -8.14
N GLY A 111 -1.68 -10.40 -7.11
CA GLY A 111 -3.13 -10.56 -7.04
C GLY A 111 -3.72 -9.73 -5.91
N CYS A 112 -4.35 -8.62 -6.27
CA CYS A 112 -5.03 -7.72 -5.37
C CYS A 112 -6.43 -8.25 -5.04
N SER A 113 -6.69 -8.64 -3.78
CA SER A 113 -8.02 -9.01 -3.31
C SER A 113 -8.66 -7.86 -2.55
N PHE A 114 -9.84 -7.42 -3.00
CA PHE A 114 -10.57 -6.30 -2.43
C PHE A 114 -11.40 -6.71 -1.21
N LYS A 115 -11.84 -5.71 -0.44
CA LYS A 115 -12.75 -5.87 0.71
C LYS A 115 -14.13 -6.40 0.31
N ASP A 116 -14.58 -6.18 -0.92
CA ASP A 116 -15.83 -6.74 -1.46
C ASP A 116 -15.70 -8.16 -2.02
N GLY A 117 -14.56 -8.81 -1.82
CA GLY A 117 -14.30 -10.18 -2.29
C GLY A 117 -13.92 -10.31 -3.77
N LYS A 118 -14.06 -9.25 -4.57
CA LYS A 118 -13.57 -9.23 -5.96
C LYS A 118 -12.03 -9.13 -5.97
N GLY A 119 -11.40 -9.40 -7.12
CA GLY A 119 -9.96 -9.28 -7.25
C GLY A 119 -9.51 -8.86 -8.64
N ILE A 120 -8.33 -8.24 -8.70
CA ILE A 120 -7.62 -7.92 -9.94
C ILE A 120 -6.20 -8.46 -9.84
N LYS A 121 -5.71 -9.06 -10.93
CA LYS A 121 -4.34 -9.54 -11.05
C LYS A 121 -3.60 -8.73 -12.12
N GLY A 122 -2.31 -8.51 -11.91
CA GLY A 122 -1.48 -7.80 -12.86
C GLY A 122 -0.03 -7.74 -12.44
N VAL A 123 0.79 -7.14 -13.29
CA VAL A 123 2.20 -6.84 -13.04
C VAL A 123 2.29 -5.51 -12.31
N LEU A 124 3.00 -5.47 -11.19
CA LEU A 124 3.27 -4.25 -10.43
C LEU A 124 4.23 -3.34 -11.21
N ILE A 125 3.80 -2.12 -11.49
CA ILE A 125 4.61 -1.10 -12.18
C ILE A 125 5.21 -0.13 -11.18
N ALA A 126 4.43 0.30 -10.18
CA ALA A 126 4.89 1.18 -9.13
C ALA A 126 4.09 0.97 -7.84
N GLU A 127 4.70 1.35 -6.72
CA GLU A 127 4.07 1.33 -5.42
C GLU A 127 4.24 2.70 -4.77
N GLY A 128 3.16 3.22 -4.21
CA GLY A 128 3.18 4.42 -3.38
C GLY A 128 2.54 4.11 -2.03
N ALA A 129 2.73 5.01 -1.05
CA ALA A 129 2.23 4.81 0.31
C ALA A 129 0.76 4.33 0.38
N TYR A 130 -0.09 4.81 -0.52
CA TYR A 130 -1.54 4.55 -0.51
C TYR A 130 -2.06 3.70 -1.67
N TYR A 131 -1.25 3.36 -2.67
CA TYR A 131 -1.72 2.68 -3.87
C TYR A 131 -0.71 1.68 -4.45
N LEU A 132 -1.21 0.80 -5.30
CA LEU A 132 -0.43 -0.09 -6.17
C LEU A 132 -0.81 0.24 -7.62
N TYR A 133 0.18 0.55 -8.45
CA TYR A 133 -0.03 0.76 -9.87
C TYR A 133 0.31 -0.51 -10.63
N ILE A 134 -0.68 -1.11 -11.30
CA ILE A 134 -0.53 -2.40 -11.97
C ILE A 134 -0.99 -2.36 -13.43
N LYS A 135 -0.41 -3.25 -14.24
CA LYS A 135 -0.88 -3.59 -15.58
C LYS A 135 -1.47 -5.00 -15.59
N THR A 136 -2.73 -5.11 -15.98
CA THR A 136 -3.40 -6.41 -16.13
C THR A 136 -2.96 -7.11 -17.42
N ASP A 137 -3.16 -8.42 -17.49
CA ASP A 137 -2.87 -9.20 -18.70
C ASP A 137 -3.69 -8.75 -19.91
N LYS A 138 -4.84 -8.08 -19.68
CA LYS A 138 -5.67 -7.45 -20.72
C LYS A 138 -5.13 -6.09 -21.21
N GLY A 139 -3.94 -5.68 -20.76
CA GLY A 139 -3.32 -4.40 -21.13
C GLY A 139 -3.95 -3.17 -20.46
N ASN A 140 -4.85 -3.36 -19.49
CA ASN A 140 -5.44 -2.24 -18.74
C ASN A 140 -4.55 -1.84 -17.56
N TYR A 141 -4.46 -0.54 -17.33
CA TYR A 141 -3.67 0.09 -16.27
C TYR A 141 -4.59 0.53 -15.14
N TYR A 142 -4.25 0.12 -13.92
CA TYR A 142 -5.02 0.42 -12.72
C TYR A 142 -4.11 0.92 -11.61
N SER A 143 -4.54 2.00 -11.00
CA SER A 143 -4.05 2.40 -9.69
C SER A 143 -5.06 1.97 -8.64
N ILE A 144 -4.65 0.98 -7.84
CA ILE A 144 -5.48 0.32 -6.84
C ILE A 144 -5.17 0.90 -5.46
N MET A 145 -6.20 1.38 -4.76
CA MET A 145 -6.02 1.94 -3.42
C MET A 145 -5.82 0.84 -2.40
N LYS A 146 -4.73 0.91 -1.62
CA LYS A 146 -4.41 -0.09 -0.59
C LYS A 146 -5.50 -0.21 0.46
N ARG A 147 -6.14 0.91 0.82
CA ARG A 147 -7.29 0.93 1.76
C ARG A 147 -8.45 0.05 1.30
N ALA A 148 -8.61 -0.13 -0.01
CA ALA A 148 -9.65 -0.96 -0.60
C ALA A 148 -9.33 -2.47 -0.60
N LEU A 149 -8.08 -2.83 -0.31
CA LEU A 149 -7.61 -4.21 -0.33
C LEU A 149 -7.87 -4.90 1.00
N SER A 150 -8.21 -6.18 0.93
CA SER A 150 -8.10 -7.12 2.05
C SER A 150 -6.66 -7.58 2.20
N TYR A 151 -6.08 -8.07 1.10
CA TYR A 151 -4.73 -8.61 1.05
C TYR A 151 -4.20 -8.65 -0.39
N ILE A 152 -2.90 -8.88 -0.52
CA ILE A 152 -2.19 -9.01 -1.79
C ILE A 152 -1.57 -10.40 -1.82
N ALA A 153 -1.89 -11.20 -2.84
CA ALA A 153 -1.26 -12.48 -3.11
C ALA A 153 -0.10 -12.27 -4.09
N HIS A 154 1.04 -12.90 -3.85
CA HIS A 154 2.24 -12.72 -4.68
C HIS A 154 3.13 -13.95 -4.65
N THR A 155 4.20 -13.93 -5.45
CA THR A 155 5.18 -15.03 -5.47
C THR A 155 6.02 -15.05 -4.20
N LYS A 156 6.80 -16.12 -4.00
CA LYS A 156 7.60 -16.29 -2.80
C LYS A 156 8.71 -15.23 -2.75
N HIS A 157 8.79 -14.51 -1.64
CA HIS A 157 9.85 -13.56 -1.31
C HIS A 157 10.53 -13.89 0.00
N ASP A 158 11.73 -13.33 0.12
CA ASP A 158 12.47 -13.31 1.36
C ASP A 158 11.93 -12.18 2.26
N PRO A 159 11.73 -12.45 3.57
CA PRO A 159 11.31 -11.44 4.54
C PRO A 159 12.16 -10.16 4.50
N LEU A 160 11.52 -8.99 4.52
CA LEU A 160 12.22 -7.70 4.51
C LEU A 160 12.88 -7.38 5.84
N LEU A 161 12.33 -7.86 6.97
CA LEU A 161 12.87 -7.55 8.30
C LEU A 161 14.23 -8.19 8.61
N GLU A 162 14.93 -8.79 7.64
CA GLU A 162 16.39 -8.94 7.77
C GLU A 162 17.14 -7.60 7.65
N THR A 163 16.47 -6.54 7.19
CA THR A 163 17.08 -5.22 6.90
C THR A 163 16.56 -4.02 7.71
N ASN A 164 15.58 -4.20 8.61
CA ASN A 164 15.02 -3.09 9.42
C ASN A 164 15.51 -3.10 10.90
N ASP A 165 16.72 -2.58 11.10
CA ASP A 165 17.18 -1.64 12.15
C ASP A 165 17.01 -1.89 13.67
N PHE A 166 16.49 -3.01 14.15
CA PHE A 166 16.50 -3.30 15.61
C PHE A 166 17.17 -4.60 16.04
N TYR A 167 17.52 -5.48 15.12
CA TYR A 167 18.09 -6.79 15.41
C TYR A 167 19.45 -6.94 14.72
N THR A 168 20.50 -6.57 15.44
CA THR A 168 21.86 -6.55 14.88
C THR A 168 22.42 -7.96 14.73
N GLU A 169 23.45 -8.14 13.89
CA GLU A 169 24.12 -9.42 13.71
C GLU A 169 24.67 -9.98 15.03
N GLU A 170 25.10 -9.13 15.96
CA GLU A 170 25.55 -9.56 17.29
C GLU A 170 24.41 -10.16 18.12
N MET A 171 23.18 -9.65 17.98
CA MET A 171 22.01 -10.22 18.67
C MET A 171 21.59 -11.56 18.07
N LYS A 172 21.75 -11.73 16.74
CA LYS A 172 21.53 -13.00 16.03
C LYS A 172 22.50 -14.08 16.51
N LEU A 173 23.79 -13.76 16.53
CA LEU A 173 24.85 -14.69 16.93
C LEU A 173 24.76 -15.09 18.41
N ALA A 174 24.22 -14.22 19.26
CA ALA A 174 23.97 -14.50 20.68
C ALA A 174 22.68 -15.29 20.96
N GLY A 175 21.91 -15.67 19.93
CA GLY A 175 20.67 -16.44 20.08
C GLY A 175 19.52 -15.68 20.76
N HIS A 176 19.54 -14.33 20.73
CA HIS A 176 18.45 -13.54 21.29
C HIS A 176 17.19 -13.62 20.42
N ASN A 177 15.99 -13.52 20.99
CA ASN A 177 14.76 -13.50 20.20
C ASN A 177 14.63 -12.17 19.44
N LYS A 178 14.19 -12.23 18.18
CA LYS A 178 13.98 -11.04 17.33
C LYS A 178 13.05 -10.03 18.04
N PRO A 179 13.47 -8.79 18.26
CA PRO A 179 12.64 -7.75 18.85
C PRO A 179 11.55 -7.35 17.86
N THR A 180 10.30 -7.74 18.11
CA THR A 180 9.15 -7.21 17.39
C THR A 180 8.39 -6.25 18.32
N GLU A 181 8.09 -5.03 17.87
CA GLU A 181 7.03 -4.22 18.48
C GLU A 181 5.63 -4.76 18.14
N TYR A 182 5.60 -5.90 17.45
CA TYR A 182 4.45 -6.45 16.78
C TYR A 182 4.01 -7.79 17.37
N VAL A 183 2.74 -8.12 17.12
CA VAL A 183 2.00 -9.16 17.84
C VAL A 183 2.49 -10.55 17.46
N PHE A 184 3.02 -10.76 16.26
CA PHE A 184 3.39 -12.07 15.74
C PHE A 184 4.89 -12.26 15.65
N ALA A 185 5.34 -13.49 15.92
CA ALA A 185 6.69 -13.95 15.67
C ALA A 185 6.74 -14.71 14.35
N VAL A 186 7.92 -14.74 13.72
CA VAL A 186 8.15 -15.59 12.55
C VAL A 186 7.97 -17.05 12.97
N GLY A 187 7.17 -17.80 12.21
CA GLY A 187 6.79 -19.17 12.51
C GLY A 187 5.43 -19.32 13.20
N ASP A 188 4.79 -18.23 13.63
CA ASP A 188 3.44 -18.30 14.21
C ASP A 188 2.41 -18.75 13.15
N HIS A 189 1.57 -19.72 13.48
CA HIS A 189 0.41 -20.06 12.65
C HIS A 189 -0.79 -19.21 13.06
N ILE A 190 -1.26 -18.39 12.12
CA ILE A 190 -2.38 -17.48 12.37
C ILE A 190 -3.49 -17.65 11.34
N THR A 191 -4.70 -17.25 11.72
CA THR A 191 -5.84 -17.10 10.82
C THR A 191 -6.36 -15.68 10.87
N VAL A 192 -6.38 -15.01 9.73
CA VAL A 192 -6.89 -13.65 9.53
C VAL A 192 -8.36 -13.71 9.14
N TYR A 193 -9.20 -12.91 9.79
CA TYR A 193 -10.60 -12.72 9.44
C TYR A 193 -10.82 -11.33 8.87
N PHE A 194 -11.54 -11.23 7.75
CA PHE A 194 -11.88 -9.98 7.09
C PHE A 194 -13.37 -9.66 7.26
N ALA A 195 -13.72 -8.38 7.11
CA ALA A 195 -15.10 -7.91 7.20
C ALA A 195 -16.03 -8.57 6.17
N SER A 196 -15.48 -9.07 5.06
CA SER A 196 -16.22 -9.82 4.04
C SER A 196 -16.65 -11.24 4.47
N GLY A 197 -16.24 -11.69 5.65
CA GLY A 197 -16.41 -13.08 6.11
C GLY A 197 -15.34 -14.03 5.56
N LYS A 198 -14.47 -13.57 4.65
CA LYS A 198 -13.33 -14.37 4.18
C LYS A 198 -12.32 -14.57 5.31
N LYS A 199 -11.71 -15.76 5.33
CA LYS A 199 -10.59 -16.08 6.22
C LYS A 199 -9.37 -16.55 5.44
N LEU A 200 -8.19 -16.28 5.97
CA LEU A 200 -6.92 -16.76 5.44
C LEU A 200 -6.07 -17.31 6.58
N SER A 201 -5.52 -18.50 6.41
CA SER A 201 -4.58 -19.07 7.37
C SER A 201 -3.20 -19.19 6.74
N GLY A 202 -2.16 -19.02 7.55
CA GLY A 202 -0.79 -19.14 7.08
C GLY A 202 0.24 -19.01 8.20
N LEU A 203 1.48 -19.37 7.87
CA LEU A 203 2.65 -19.19 8.70
C LEU A 203 3.14 -17.75 8.57
N VAL A 204 3.37 -17.06 9.69
CA VAL A 204 3.96 -15.72 9.67
C VAL A 204 5.41 -15.83 9.21
N LEU A 205 5.72 -15.19 8.09
CA LEU A 205 7.09 -15.05 7.61
C LEU A 205 7.70 -13.72 8.04
N ASP A 206 6.87 -12.68 8.10
CA ASP A 206 7.32 -11.37 8.49
C ASP A 206 6.17 -10.47 8.97
N GLU A 207 6.49 -9.44 9.74
CA GLU A 207 5.51 -8.46 10.21
C GLU A 207 6.12 -7.06 10.30
N SER A 208 5.47 -6.08 9.69
CA SER A 208 5.86 -4.68 9.76
C SER A 208 4.75 -3.81 10.35
N LYS A 209 4.99 -2.51 10.49
CA LYS A 209 4.04 -1.54 11.05
C LYS A 209 2.68 -1.56 10.38
N TYR A 210 2.63 -1.79 9.07
CA TYR A 210 1.40 -1.69 8.28
C TYR A 210 0.95 -3.00 7.62
N TRP A 211 1.72 -4.08 7.75
CA TRP A 211 1.41 -5.33 7.07
C TRP A 211 1.94 -6.56 7.81
N VAL A 212 1.38 -7.73 7.50
CA VAL A 212 1.83 -9.06 7.92
C VAL A 212 2.02 -9.91 6.67
N LEU A 213 3.19 -10.53 6.52
CA LEU A 213 3.49 -11.47 5.45
C LEU A 213 3.25 -12.90 5.95
N LEU A 214 2.40 -13.61 5.23
CA LEU A 214 2.04 -14.99 5.50
C LEU A 214 2.46 -15.90 4.36
N GLN A 215 2.96 -17.09 4.70
CA GLN A 215 3.04 -18.22 3.79
C GLN A 215 1.74 -19.02 3.88
N SER A 216 1.00 -19.08 2.77
CA SER A 216 -0.05 -20.10 2.59
C SER A 216 0.54 -21.32 1.86
N GLU A 217 -0.25 -22.39 1.68
CA GLU A 217 0.20 -23.60 0.96
C GLU A 217 0.71 -23.31 -0.46
N LYS A 218 0.11 -22.33 -1.17
CA LYS A 218 0.34 -22.13 -2.61
C LYS A 218 1.11 -20.84 -2.95
N LEU A 219 1.06 -19.85 -2.07
CA LEU A 219 1.54 -18.50 -2.35
C LEU A 219 1.80 -17.71 -1.07
N GLN A 220 2.55 -16.63 -1.19
CA GLN A 220 2.68 -15.67 -0.11
C GLN A 220 1.57 -14.63 -0.16
N ILE A 221 1.19 -14.17 1.01
CA ILE A 221 0.09 -13.23 1.22
C ILE A 221 0.58 -12.09 2.10
N THR A 222 0.57 -10.88 1.55
CA THR A 222 0.70 -9.67 2.34
C THR A 222 -0.68 -9.20 2.78
N VAL A 223 -0.93 -9.25 4.08
CA VAL A 223 -2.15 -8.74 4.72
C VAL A 223 -1.90 -7.34 5.23
N LEU A 224 -2.70 -6.37 4.81
CA LEU A 224 -2.60 -4.99 5.30
C LEU A 224 -3.27 -4.87 6.67
N LYS A 225 -2.59 -4.24 7.64
CA LYS A 225 -3.10 -4.11 9.01
C LYS A 225 -4.35 -3.23 9.13
N GLY A 226 -4.60 -2.35 8.16
CA GLY A 226 -5.83 -1.57 8.07
C GLY A 226 -7.02 -2.32 7.44
N SER A 227 -6.89 -3.63 7.20
CA SER A 227 -7.86 -4.39 6.40
C SER A 227 -8.46 -5.60 7.09
N TYR A 228 -7.82 -6.16 8.10
CA TYR A 228 -8.38 -7.28 8.86
C TYR A 228 -9.41 -6.79 9.90
N SER A 229 -10.33 -7.67 10.29
CA SER A 229 -11.25 -7.46 11.41
C SER A 229 -10.63 -7.95 12.71
N TYR A 230 -10.11 -9.18 12.71
CA TYR A 230 -9.30 -9.71 13.81
C TYR A 230 -8.38 -10.85 13.31
N PHE A 231 -7.38 -11.18 14.11
CA PHE A 231 -6.57 -12.37 13.95
C PHE A 231 -6.95 -13.40 15.01
N LYS A 232 -6.99 -14.68 14.62
CA LYS A 232 -6.98 -15.82 15.54
C LYS A 232 -5.58 -16.42 15.50
N HIS A 233 -4.97 -16.52 16.67
CA HIS A 233 -3.66 -17.12 16.86
C HIS A 233 -3.65 -17.89 18.18
N GLU A 234 -2.59 -18.65 18.43
CA GLU A 234 -2.44 -19.38 19.69
C GLU A 234 -2.17 -18.44 20.87
N VAL A 235 -2.31 -18.95 22.10
CA VAL A 235 -1.96 -18.19 23.30
C VAL A 235 -0.45 -18.07 23.37
N TYR A 236 0.04 -16.87 23.08
CA TYR A 236 1.46 -16.54 23.28
C TYR A 236 1.64 -15.87 24.64
N GLU A 237 2.80 -16.08 25.26
CA GLU A 237 3.19 -15.29 26.42
C GLU A 237 3.09 -13.80 26.08
N SER A 238 2.59 -13.01 27.03
CA SER A 238 2.30 -11.60 26.80
C SER A 238 3.56 -10.84 26.35
N LYS A 239 3.58 -10.44 25.06
CA LYS A 239 4.64 -9.66 24.43
C LYS A 239 4.81 -8.18 24.91
N PRO A 240 3.97 -7.54 25.77
CA PRO A 240 4.22 -6.16 26.21
C PRO A 240 5.58 -5.94 26.89
N TYR A 241 6.19 -7.00 27.46
CA TYR A 241 7.49 -6.93 28.11
C TYR A 241 8.68 -7.04 27.16
N LEU A 242 8.49 -7.40 25.88
CA LEU A 242 9.60 -7.56 24.94
C LEU A 242 10.15 -6.20 24.48
N TYR A 243 9.30 -5.23 24.10
CA TYR A 243 9.78 -3.90 23.73
C TYR A 243 10.58 -3.21 24.85
N VAL A 244 10.06 -3.28 26.08
CA VAL A 244 10.71 -2.70 27.27
C VAL A 244 12.01 -3.44 27.60
N SER A 245 12.00 -4.77 27.59
CA SER A 245 13.21 -5.60 27.82
C SER A 245 14.27 -5.36 26.76
N ASN A 246 13.88 -5.16 25.51
CA ASN A 246 14.80 -4.93 24.40
C ASN A 246 15.38 -3.52 24.39
N LYS A 247 14.58 -2.50 24.77
CA LYS A 247 15.10 -1.15 25.02
C LYS A 247 16.16 -1.16 26.13
N ARG A 248 15.98 -1.99 27.16
CA ARG A 248 16.97 -2.22 28.22
C ARG A 248 18.21 -2.95 27.69
N LEU A 249 18.04 -4.05 26.97
CA LEU A 249 19.15 -4.83 26.37
C LEU A 249 20.03 -3.99 25.44
N LYS A 250 19.43 -3.19 24.55
CA LYS A 250 20.16 -2.28 23.66
C LYS A 250 20.96 -1.21 24.42
N LYS A 251 20.48 -0.80 25.59
CA LYS A 251 21.21 0.13 26.48
C LYS A 251 22.39 -0.60 27.15
N THR A 252 22.21 -1.83 27.60
CA THR A 252 23.28 -2.64 28.21
C THR A 252 24.40 -2.92 27.20
N LEU A 253 24.08 -3.43 26.01
CA LEU A 253 25.06 -3.72 24.96
C LEU A 253 25.84 -2.49 24.48
N ARG A 254 25.27 -1.28 24.61
CA ARG A 254 25.97 -0.02 24.31
C ARG A 254 26.92 0.42 25.41
N ASN A 255 26.70 -0.03 26.64
CA ASN A 255 27.50 0.33 27.81
C ASN A 255 28.60 -0.70 28.14
N GLU A 256 28.60 -1.86 27.48
CA GLU A 256 29.64 -2.89 27.58
C GLU A 256 30.76 -2.72 26.54
N LYS A 257 30.65 -1.71 25.67
CA LYS A 257 31.74 -1.21 24.80
C LYS A 257 32.43 -0.03 25.45
#